data_AF-A0A094E6Q8-F1
#
_entry.id   AF-A0A094E6Q8-F1
#
_cell.length_a   1.000
_cell.length_b   1.000
_cell.length_c   1.000
_cell.angle_alpha   90.00
_cell.angle_beta   90.00
_cell.angle_gamma   90.00
#
_symmetry.space_group_name_H-M   'P 1'
#
loop_
_entity.id
_entity.type
_entity.pdbx_description
1 polymer ?
#
loop_
_entity_poly.entity_id
_entity_poly.type
_entity_poly.pdbx_seq_one_letter_code
_entity_poly.pdbx_strand_id
1 'polypeptide(L)'
;AITFLQHTDGSLPHYDNNTWNFARGATATIDRDLGFIDTHLFHDIIGTHVCHHLVSTIPFYHAGEASVAIRKVMGTHYRADRATPFMWAFWKNQRACKFVEESVEGSGVYFYRNLHGVGEPPKDLTGGKAEEQAELVGGKKAATTATATGGVAAASQAKRRLSHSAQMTAKALPILVAE
;
A
#
# COMPACT_ATOMS: atom_id res chain seq x y z
N ALA A 1 9.97 -11.82 -8.59
CA ALA A 1 10.51 -12.25 -7.29
C ALA A 1 11.11 -11.06 -6.51
N ILE A 2 12.06 -10.32 -7.09
CA ILE A 2 12.68 -9.11 -6.47
C ILE A 2 11.73 -7.91 -6.45
N THR A 3 11.08 -7.57 -7.56
CA THR A 3 10.09 -6.47 -7.52
C THR A 3 8.90 -6.82 -6.62
N PHE A 4 8.52 -8.09 -6.55
CA PHE A 4 7.39 -8.50 -5.73
C PHE A 4 7.63 -8.23 -4.24
N LEU A 5 8.75 -8.68 -3.67
CA LEU A 5 8.94 -8.61 -2.21
C LEU A 5 9.20 -7.22 -1.66
N GLN A 6 9.67 -6.31 -2.51
CA GLN A 6 10.03 -4.95 -2.16
C GLN A 6 8.82 -4.00 -2.29
N HIS A 7 7.80 -4.41 -3.06
CA HIS A 7 6.57 -3.66 -3.28
C HIS A 7 5.34 -4.31 -2.62
N THR A 8 5.42 -5.59 -2.24
CA THR A 8 4.32 -6.33 -1.61
C THR A 8 4.68 -6.68 -0.18
N ASP A 9 4.16 -5.90 0.77
CA ASP A 9 4.26 -6.17 2.21
C ASP A 9 3.10 -5.51 2.97
N GLY A 10 2.61 -6.15 4.02
CA GLY A 10 1.48 -5.66 4.81
C GLY A 10 1.72 -4.30 5.49
N SER A 11 2.98 -3.94 5.70
CA SER A 11 3.38 -2.68 6.32
C SER A 11 3.47 -1.49 5.34
N LEU A 12 3.32 -1.73 4.04
CA LEU A 12 3.46 -0.73 3.00
C LEU A 12 2.11 -0.05 2.66
N PRO A 13 2.06 1.29 2.67
CA PRO A 13 0.88 2.03 2.27
C PRO A 13 0.73 2.07 0.75
N HIS A 14 -0.51 2.08 0.30
CA HIS A 14 -0.93 2.39 -1.05
C HIS A 14 -1.76 3.67 -1.00
N TYR A 15 -1.72 4.47 -2.06
CA TYR A 15 -2.32 5.80 -2.05
C TYR A 15 -3.28 5.93 -3.23
N ASP A 16 -4.42 6.59 -3.01
CA ASP A 16 -5.25 7.08 -4.12
C ASP A 16 -4.59 8.26 -4.84
N ASN A 17 -5.21 8.70 -5.93
CA ASN A 17 -4.71 9.83 -6.72
C ASN A 17 -4.66 11.16 -5.95
N ASN A 18 -5.49 11.35 -4.91
CA ASN A 18 -5.54 12.60 -4.16
C ASN A 18 -4.45 12.68 -3.09
N THR A 19 -4.05 11.54 -2.54
CA THR A 19 -3.04 11.45 -1.47
C THR A 19 -1.67 11.06 -1.99
N TRP A 20 -1.57 10.51 -3.19
CA TRP A 20 -0.30 10.17 -3.80
C TRP A 20 0.52 11.41 -4.15
N ASN A 21 1.82 11.32 -3.92
CA ASN A 21 2.83 12.21 -4.51
C ASN A 21 4.11 11.40 -4.75
N PHE A 22 5.08 11.99 -5.46
CA PHE A 22 6.32 11.29 -5.79
C PHE A 22 7.02 10.71 -4.55
N ALA A 23 7.19 11.50 -3.49
CA ALA A 23 7.87 11.05 -2.27
C ALA A 23 7.13 9.87 -1.61
N ARG A 24 5.81 9.95 -1.48
CA ARG A 24 4.97 8.87 -0.93
C ARG A 24 5.03 7.61 -1.79
N GLY A 25 4.96 7.76 -3.11
CA GLY A 25 5.07 6.63 -4.04
C GLY A 25 6.45 5.97 -4.01
N ALA A 26 7.51 6.77 -4.15
CA ALA A 26 8.89 6.30 -4.18
C ALA A 26 9.33 5.64 -2.86
N THR A 27 8.72 6.02 -1.73
CA THR A 27 9.00 5.45 -0.42
C THR A 27 8.05 4.34 0.01
N ALA A 28 7.05 4.00 -0.82
CA ALA A 28 6.15 2.87 -0.60
C ALA A 28 6.82 1.53 -0.99
N THR A 29 8.04 1.32 -0.48
CA THR A 29 8.82 0.11 -0.68
C THR A 29 9.52 -0.32 0.60
N ILE A 30 9.91 -1.59 0.67
CA ILE A 30 10.63 -2.17 1.81
C ILE A 30 12.01 -2.68 1.39
N ASP A 31 13.05 -2.29 2.12
CA ASP A 31 14.40 -2.82 1.91
C ASP A 31 14.53 -4.20 2.57
N ARG A 32 15.15 -5.16 1.87
CA ARG A 32 15.34 -6.54 2.35
C ARG A 32 16.78 -6.98 2.14
N ASP A 33 17.21 -8.00 2.87
CA ASP A 33 18.59 -8.48 2.80
C ASP A 33 18.65 -9.88 2.15
N LEU A 34 19.41 -10.01 1.06
CA LEU A 34 19.78 -11.29 0.45
C LEU A 34 21.26 -11.65 0.68
N GLY A 35 21.94 -10.91 1.55
CA GLY A 35 23.34 -11.07 1.89
C GLY A 35 24.23 -10.97 0.64
N PHE A 36 25.20 -11.87 0.55
CA PHE A 36 26.17 -11.92 -0.55
C PHE A 36 25.52 -11.95 -1.95
N ILE A 37 24.35 -12.58 -2.08
CA ILE A 37 23.64 -12.65 -3.36
C ILE A 37 23.19 -11.26 -3.81
N ASP A 38 22.75 -10.40 -2.87
CA ASP A 38 22.35 -9.03 -3.18
C ASP A 38 23.52 -8.24 -3.77
N THR A 39 24.64 -8.22 -3.06
CA THR A 39 25.82 -7.43 -3.45
C THR A 39 26.41 -7.88 -4.78
N HIS A 40 26.49 -9.18 -5.04
CA HIS A 40 27.22 -9.70 -6.21
C HIS A 40 26.36 -9.94 -7.44
N LEU A 41 25.05 -10.22 -7.30
CA LEU A 41 24.17 -10.47 -8.44
C LEU A 41 23.18 -9.33 -8.69
N PHE A 42 22.76 -8.63 -7.63
CA PHE A 42 21.72 -7.61 -7.71
C PHE A 42 22.22 -6.20 -7.40
N HIS A 43 23.53 -6.03 -7.20
CA HIS A 43 24.17 -4.74 -6.94
C HIS A 43 23.50 -3.97 -5.79
N ASP A 44 23.21 -4.65 -4.68
CA ASP A 44 22.59 -4.11 -3.47
C ASP A 44 21.22 -3.44 -3.68
N ILE A 45 20.57 -3.66 -4.83
CA ILE A 45 19.27 -3.05 -5.14
C ILE A 45 18.18 -3.54 -4.19
N ILE A 46 18.32 -4.73 -3.60
CA ILE A 46 17.33 -5.32 -2.69
C ILE A 46 17.43 -4.65 -1.32
N GLY A 47 18.65 -4.45 -0.83
CA GLY A 47 18.94 -3.79 0.44
C GLY A 47 18.85 -2.26 0.43
N THR A 48 18.79 -1.65 -0.77
CA THR A 48 18.72 -0.19 -0.98
C THR A 48 17.57 0.23 -1.91
N HIS A 49 16.51 -0.59 -1.98
CA HIS A 49 15.42 -0.41 -2.94
C HIS A 49 14.70 0.93 -2.80
N VAL A 50 14.48 1.41 -1.56
CA VAL A 50 13.93 2.76 -1.32
C VAL A 50 14.81 3.83 -1.96
N CYS A 51 16.14 3.70 -1.86
CA CYS A 51 17.08 4.63 -2.49
C CYS A 51 17.00 4.56 -4.01
N HIS A 52 16.88 3.36 -4.57
CA HIS A 52 16.71 3.17 -6.01
C HIS A 52 15.42 3.85 -6.53
N HIS A 53 14.34 3.87 -5.75
CA HIS A 53 13.11 4.57 -6.16
C HIS A 53 13.24 6.10 -6.07
N LEU A 54 13.89 6.60 -5.03
CA LEU A 54 14.10 8.04 -4.87
C LEU A 54 15.12 8.60 -5.88
N VAL A 55 16.18 7.84 -6.18
CA VAL A 55 17.28 8.23 -7.05
C VAL A 55 17.71 7.03 -7.90
N SER A 56 16.92 6.71 -8.94
CA SER A 56 17.15 5.51 -9.77
C SER A 56 18.45 5.53 -10.56
N THR A 57 19.08 6.70 -10.71
CA THR A 57 20.35 6.90 -11.39
C THR A 57 21.57 6.77 -10.47
N ILE A 58 21.37 6.52 -9.17
CA ILE A 58 22.46 6.41 -8.22
C ILE A 58 23.34 5.20 -8.55
N PRO A 59 24.68 5.35 -8.60
CA PRO A 59 25.56 4.20 -8.71
C PRO A 59 25.49 3.33 -7.45
N PHE A 60 25.45 2.01 -7.62
CA PHE A 60 25.24 1.05 -6.52
C PHE A 60 26.27 1.17 -5.39
N TYR A 61 27.52 1.49 -5.70
CA TYR A 61 28.59 1.69 -4.71
C TYR A 61 28.38 2.91 -3.80
N HIS A 62 27.47 3.84 -4.14
CA HIS A 62 27.01 4.92 -3.26
C HIS A 62 25.60 4.70 -2.69
N ALA A 63 24.87 3.68 -3.15
CA ALA A 63 23.50 3.42 -2.71
C ALA A 63 23.39 3.11 -1.22
N GLY A 64 24.39 2.42 -0.65
CA GLY A 64 24.46 2.14 0.79
C GLY A 64 24.58 3.43 1.62
N GLU A 65 25.48 4.33 1.26
CA GLU A 65 25.68 5.63 1.92
C GLU A 65 24.42 6.49 1.83
N ALA A 66 23.86 6.64 0.63
CA ALA A 66 22.63 7.39 0.42
C ALA A 66 21.46 6.80 1.22
N SER A 67 21.35 5.47 1.31
CA SER A 67 20.32 4.82 2.11
C SER A 67 20.45 5.15 3.60
N VAL A 68 21.67 5.31 4.13
CA VAL A 68 21.88 5.77 5.52
C VAL A 68 21.30 7.18 5.71
N ALA A 69 21.54 8.08 4.76
CA ALA A 69 21.00 9.44 4.83
C ALA A 69 19.47 9.46 4.70
N ILE A 70 18.92 8.70 3.74
CA ILE A 70 17.47 8.58 3.51
C ILE A 70 16.76 8.05 4.76
N ARG A 71 17.32 7.03 5.42
CA ARG A 71 16.78 6.49 6.68
C ARG A 71 16.65 7.54 7.76
N LYS A 72 17.63 8.44 7.90
CA LYS A 72 17.60 9.51 8.91
C LYS A 72 16.46 10.50 8.65
N VAL A 73 16.20 10.82 7.38
CA VAL A 73 15.13 11.75 6.98
C VAL A 73 13.75 11.09 7.12
N MET A 74 13.61 9.85 6.65
CA MET A 74 12.34 9.13 6.72
C MET A 74 11.95 8.72 8.14
N GLY A 75 12.93 8.51 9.02
CA GLY A 75 12.71 8.17 10.42
C GLY A 75 11.80 6.96 10.57
N THR A 76 10.69 7.14 11.31
CA THR A 76 9.72 6.09 11.59
C THR A 76 9.02 5.55 10.34
N HIS A 77 9.00 6.30 9.23
CA HIS A 77 8.34 5.90 7.98
C HIS A 77 9.17 4.94 7.13
N TYR A 78 10.47 4.84 7.36
CA TYR A 78 11.33 3.91 6.63
C TYR A 78 10.95 2.47 6.95
N ARG A 79 10.89 1.61 5.93
CA ARG A 79 10.59 0.18 6.07
C ARG A 79 11.76 -0.66 5.62
N ALA A 80 12.20 -1.56 6.49
CA ALA A 80 13.16 -2.60 6.16
C ALA A 80 12.84 -3.88 6.91
N ASP A 81 13.04 -5.01 6.26
CA ASP A 81 12.93 -6.36 6.82
C ASP A 81 14.17 -7.15 6.42
N ARG A 82 15.20 -7.05 7.25
CA ARG A 82 16.48 -7.77 7.07
C ARG A 82 16.55 -9.08 7.87
N ALA A 83 15.59 -9.32 8.76
CA ALA A 83 15.58 -10.50 9.60
C ALA A 83 14.88 -11.68 8.92
N THR A 84 13.89 -11.42 8.07
CA THR A 84 13.09 -12.47 7.47
C THR A 84 13.78 -13.08 6.25
N PRO A 85 14.03 -14.41 6.23
CA PRO A 85 14.58 -15.07 5.05
C PRO A 85 13.68 -14.89 3.83
N PHE A 86 14.28 -14.69 2.66
CA PHE A 86 13.58 -14.38 1.41
C PHE A 86 12.42 -15.32 1.09
N MET A 87 12.63 -16.64 1.17
CA MET A 87 11.58 -17.61 0.86
C MET A 87 10.42 -17.54 1.86
N TRP A 88 10.72 -17.25 3.13
CA TRP A 88 9.69 -17.06 4.15
C TRP A 88 8.93 -15.76 3.94
N ALA A 89 9.63 -14.65 3.65
CA ALA A 89 9.01 -13.39 3.29
C ALA A 89 8.09 -13.55 2.08
N PHE A 90 8.54 -14.26 1.04
CA PHE A 90 7.77 -14.52 -0.16
C PHE A 90 6.47 -15.26 0.18
N TRP A 91 6.58 -16.36 0.93
CA TRP A 91 5.43 -17.15 1.32
C TRP A 91 4.45 -16.37 2.22
N LYS A 92 4.97 -15.65 3.22
CA LYS A 92 4.19 -14.79 4.11
C LYS A 92 3.41 -13.74 3.30
N ASN A 93 4.10 -12.98 2.46
CA ASN A 93 3.50 -11.86 1.74
C ASN A 93 2.55 -12.36 0.66
N GLN A 94 2.89 -13.47 -0.02
CA GLN A 94 1.97 -14.12 -0.95
C GLN A 94 0.67 -14.56 -0.26
N ARG A 95 0.70 -15.02 0.99
CA ARG A 95 -0.53 -15.41 1.72
C ARG A 95 -1.29 -14.23 2.30
N ALA A 96 -0.58 -13.22 2.82
CA ALA A 96 -1.17 -12.11 3.54
C ALA A 96 -1.68 -10.98 2.64
N CYS A 97 -1.02 -10.73 1.51
CA CYS A 97 -1.26 -9.56 0.66
C CYS A 97 -2.12 -9.92 -0.57
N LYS A 98 -3.46 -9.97 -0.39
CA LYS A 98 -4.38 -10.40 -1.46
C LYS A 98 -5.12 -9.25 -2.12
N PHE A 99 -5.54 -8.27 -1.35
CA PHE A 99 -6.20 -7.06 -1.83
C PHE A 99 -5.86 -5.91 -0.88
N VAL A 100 -6.14 -4.67 -1.29
CA VAL A 100 -5.92 -3.48 -0.47
C VAL A 100 -7.27 -2.94 0.03
N GLU A 101 -7.32 -2.54 1.29
CA GLU A 101 -8.46 -1.83 1.88
C GLU A 101 -7.98 -0.55 2.55
N GLU A 102 -8.88 0.43 2.59
CA GLU A 102 -8.61 1.72 3.20
C GLU A 102 -8.43 1.55 4.70
N SER A 103 -7.40 2.19 5.27
CA SER A 103 -7.12 2.09 6.71
C SER A 103 -8.18 2.79 7.55
N VAL A 104 -8.53 4.01 7.13
CA VAL A 104 -9.55 4.85 7.74
C VAL A 104 -10.36 5.44 6.60
N GLU A 105 -11.69 5.39 6.71
CA GLU A 105 -12.59 5.87 5.66
C GLU A 105 -12.29 7.34 5.33
N GLY A 106 -12.01 7.62 4.06
CA GLY A 106 -11.68 8.97 3.57
C GLY A 106 -10.22 9.38 3.75
N SER A 107 -9.35 8.51 4.27
CA SER A 107 -7.91 8.80 4.38
C SER A 107 -7.17 8.76 3.04
N GLY A 108 -7.70 8.06 2.03
CA GLY A 108 -7.01 7.81 0.75
C GLY A 108 -5.79 6.89 0.88
N VAL A 109 -5.56 6.29 2.07
CA VAL A 109 -4.42 5.40 2.35
C VAL A 109 -4.94 3.97 2.55
N TYR A 110 -4.38 3.05 1.78
CA TYR A 110 -4.78 1.65 1.75
C TYR A 110 -3.63 0.74 2.19
N PHE A 111 -3.97 -0.40 2.78
CA PHE A 111 -3.02 -1.44 3.17
C PHE A 111 -3.50 -2.81 2.73
N TYR A 112 -2.56 -3.72 2.56
CA TYR A 112 -2.87 -5.11 2.21
C TYR A 112 -3.70 -5.83 3.28
N ARG A 113 -4.60 -6.67 2.79
CA ARG A 113 -5.57 -7.49 3.53
C ARG A 113 -5.75 -8.84 2.88
N ASN A 114 -6.41 -9.73 3.61
CA ASN A 114 -6.93 -11.01 3.13
C ASN A 114 -8.20 -11.40 3.88
N LEU A 115 -8.89 -12.41 3.37
CA LEU A 115 -10.13 -12.93 3.93
C LEU A 115 -9.93 -13.78 5.20
N HIS A 116 -8.69 -14.17 5.51
CA HIS A 116 -8.36 -15.10 6.59
C HIS A 116 -7.79 -14.41 7.83
N GLY A 117 -7.75 -13.08 7.88
CA GLY A 117 -7.22 -12.30 9.00
C GLY A 117 -5.72 -12.47 9.25
N VAL A 118 -4.94 -12.94 8.27
CA VAL A 118 -3.50 -13.23 8.44
C VAL A 118 -2.63 -12.02 8.13
N GLY A 119 -1.78 -11.54 9.05
CA GLY A 119 -0.81 -10.48 8.76
C GLY A 119 -1.04 -9.20 9.56
N GLU A 120 -0.42 -8.09 9.14
CA GLU A 120 -0.46 -6.84 9.93
C GLU A 120 -1.81 -6.12 9.82
N PRO A 121 -2.42 -5.71 10.95
CA PRO A 121 -3.63 -4.88 10.94
C PRO A 121 -3.35 -3.49 10.33
N PRO A 122 -4.39 -2.77 9.86
CA PRO A 122 -4.21 -1.43 9.30
C PRO A 122 -3.65 -0.48 10.36
N LYS A 123 -2.69 0.35 9.96
CA LYS A 123 -2.16 1.42 10.80
C LYS A 123 -2.78 2.73 10.36
N ASP A 124 -3.41 3.44 11.28
CA ASP A 124 -3.84 4.82 11.03
C ASP A 124 -2.61 5.72 10.90
N LEU A 125 -2.33 6.16 9.67
CA LEU A 125 -1.26 7.11 9.37
C LEU A 125 -1.75 8.57 9.37
N THR A 126 -3.04 8.82 9.55
CA THR A 126 -3.63 10.16 9.57
C THR A 126 -3.50 10.84 10.94
N GLY A 127 -3.10 10.09 11.97
CA GLY A 127 -3.02 10.60 13.34
C GLY A 127 -4.38 11.06 13.87
N GLY A 128 -5.47 10.40 13.47
CA GLY A 128 -6.84 10.79 13.80
C GLY A 128 -7.42 11.95 12.99
N LYS A 129 -6.74 12.45 11.95
CA LYS A 129 -7.22 13.57 11.11
C LYS A 129 -7.87 13.13 9.78
N ALA A 130 -8.22 11.85 9.65
CA ALA A 130 -8.80 11.32 8.41
C ALA A 130 -10.09 12.05 7.98
N GLU A 131 -10.96 12.36 8.94
CA GLU A 131 -12.25 13.03 8.68
C GLU A 131 -12.06 14.48 8.17
N GLU A 132 -11.07 15.21 8.70
CA GLU A 132 -10.75 16.59 8.30
C GLU A 132 -10.21 16.67 6.86
N GLN A 133 -9.40 15.69 6.43
CA GLN A 133 -8.88 15.65 5.05
C GLN A 133 -9.94 15.18 4.04
N ALA A 134 -10.83 14.27 4.43
CA ALA A 134 -11.95 13.84 3.60
C ALA A 134 -12.90 15.01 3.28
N GLU A 135 -13.16 15.89 4.24
CA GLU A 135 -13.99 17.09 4.07
C GLU A 135 -13.32 18.14 3.16
N LEU A 136 -12.01 18.39 3.34
CA LEU A 136 -11.23 19.31 2.52
C LEU A 136 -11.08 18.87 1.05
N VAL A 137 -10.99 17.56 0.79
CA VAL A 137 -10.95 17.00 -0.57
C VAL A 137 -12.34 16.96 -1.20
N GLY A 138 -13.39 16.69 -0.41
CA GLY A 138 -14.78 16.78 -0.85
C GLY A 138 -15.23 18.20 -1.22
N GLY A 139 -14.70 19.23 -0.53
CA GLY A 139 -15.02 20.64 -0.78
C GLY A 139 -14.42 21.23 -2.06
N LYS A 140 -13.45 20.58 -2.71
CA LYS A 140 -12.84 21.09 -3.97
C LYS A 140 -13.55 20.65 -5.25
N LYS A 141 -14.65 19.89 -5.17
CA LYS A 141 -15.51 19.56 -6.32
C LYS A 141 -16.75 20.45 -6.39
N ALA A 142 -16.58 21.77 -6.45
CA ALA A 142 -17.68 22.66 -6.81
C ALA A 142 -17.16 23.98 -7.41
N ALA A 143 -17.02 24.01 -8.74
CA ALA A 143 -17.29 25.19 -9.59
C ALA A 143 -16.99 24.87 -11.06
N THR A 144 -17.82 24.03 -11.69
CA THR A 144 -18.10 24.18 -13.12
C THR A 144 -19.61 24.22 -13.29
N THR A 145 -20.11 25.44 -13.42
CA THR A 145 -21.52 25.77 -13.60
C THR A 145 -22.03 25.19 -14.91
N ALA A 146 -22.98 24.26 -14.85
CA ALA A 146 -23.89 23.98 -15.96
C ALA A 146 -25.28 23.70 -15.40
N THR A 147 -26.16 24.65 -15.63
CA THR A 147 -27.57 24.68 -15.27
C THR A 147 -28.34 23.64 -16.07
N ALA A 148 -29.05 22.71 -15.41
CA ALA A 148 -30.26 22.09 -15.94
C ALA A 148 -31.09 21.46 -14.81
N THR A 149 -32.36 21.78 -14.83
CA THR A 149 -33.46 21.45 -13.91
C THR A 149 -33.83 19.96 -13.87
N GLY A 150 -34.29 19.49 -12.71
CA GLY A 150 -35.10 18.27 -12.59
C GLY A 150 -34.80 17.46 -11.33
N GLY A 151 -35.59 17.63 -10.27
CA GLY A 151 -35.42 16.94 -9.00
C GLY A 151 -35.96 15.50 -8.99
N VAL A 152 -35.43 14.69 -8.07
CA VAL A 152 -36.18 13.76 -7.20
C VAL A 152 -35.32 13.48 -5.96
N ALA A 153 -35.93 13.50 -4.78
CA ALA A 153 -35.29 13.15 -3.51
C ALA A 153 -35.02 11.64 -3.42
N ALA A 154 -33.88 11.24 -2.85
CA ALA A 154 -33.73 9.94 -2.20
C ALA A 154 -32.54 9.93 -1.24
N ALA A 155 -32.83 9.50 -0.01
CA ALA A 155 -31.92 9.36 1.12
C ALA A 155 -30.65 8.55 0.79
N SER A 156 -29.47 9.08 1.12
CA SER A 156 -28.22 8.32 1.09
C SER A 156 -27.93 7.71 2.45
N GLN A 157 -28.66 6.64 2.78
CA GLN A 157 -28.18 5.69 3.78
C GLN A 157 -27.10 4.84 3.10
N ALA A 158 -25.85 5.33 3.13
CA ALA A 158 -24.70 4.69 2.52
C ALA A 158 -24.32 3.42 3.29
N LYS A 159 -25.04 2.32 3.04
CA LYS A 159 -24.57 0.98 3.39
C LYS A 159 -23.27 0.71 2.62
N ARG A 160 -22.21 0.42 3.38
CA ARG A 160 -20.88 -0.03 2.94
C ARG A 160 -20.97 -0.89 1.68
N ARG A 161 -20.50 -0.34 0.56
CA ARG A 161 -20.27 -1.12 -0.66
C ARG A 161 -18.96 -1.87 -0.49
N LEU A 162 -19.07 -3.14 -0.10
CA LEU A 162 -17.96 -4.09 -0.25
C LEU A 162 -17.53 -4.11 -1.72
N SER A 163 -16.21 -4.18 -1.95
CA SER A 163 -15.61 -4.24 -3.27
C SER A 163 -16.22 -5.38 -4.10
N HIS A 164 -16.37 -5.15 -5.41
CA HIS A 164 -17.03 -6.07 -6.34
C HIS A 164 -16.42 -7.50 -6.33
N SER A 165 -15.17 -7.62 -5.88
CA SER A 165 -14.44 -8.88 -5.68
C SER A 165 -14.89 -9.65 -4.43
N ALA A 166 -15.24 -8.97 -3.32
CA ALA A 166 -15.74 -9.62 -2.10
C ALA A 166 -17.18 -10.16 -2.27
N GLN A 167 -17.96 -9.55 -3.15
CA GLN A 167 -19.34 -9.97 -3.44
C GLN A 167 -19.41 -11.28 -4.24
N MET A 168 -18.37 -11.62 -5.01
CA MET A 168 -18.34 -12.81 -5.87
C MET A 168 -18.04 -14.11 -5.12
N THR A 169 -17.34 -14.06 -3.98
CA THR A 169 -17.01 -15.27 -3.20
C THR A 169 -18.12 -15.76 -2.28
N ALA A 170 -19.11 -14.92 -1.96
CA ALA A 170 -20.18 -15.29 -1.02
C ALA A 170 -21.38 -16.00 -1.66
N LYS A 171 -21.46 -16.09 -3.00
CA LYS A 171 -22.67 -16.56 -3.71
C LYS A 171 -22.47 -17.70 -4.72
N ALA A 172 -21.28 -18.27 -4.85
CA ALA A 172 -21.04 -19.33 -5.83
C ALA A 172 -20.14 -20.43 -5.29
N LEU A 173 -20.73 -21.41 -4.59
CA LEU A 173 -20.20 -22.78 -4.48
C LEU A 173 -21.34 -23.73 -4.03
N PRO A 174 -22.23 -24.19 -4.94
CA PRO A 174 -23.10 -25.32 -4.69
C PRO A 174 -22.51 -26.59 -5.32
N ILE A 175 -21.32 -27.02 -4.89
CA ILE A 175 -20.79 -28.34 -5.20
C ILE A 175 -20.03 -28.81 -3.97
N LEU A 176 -20.74 -29.44 -3.03
CA LEU A 176 -20.26 -30.45 -2.05
C LEU A 176 -21.37 -30.70 -1.01
N VAL A 177 -22.57 -31.06 -1.49
CA VAL A 177 -23.53 -31.84 -0.72
C VAL A 177 -24.08 -32.90 -1.67
N ALA A 178 -23.49 -34.09 -1.61
CA ALA A 178 -24.07 -35.32 -2.11
C ALA A 178 -23.85 -36.38 -1.03
N GLU A 179 -24.91 -37.16 -0.83
CA GLU A 179 -25.26 -38.11 0.24
C GLU A 179 -24.14 -38.96 0.86
#